data_AF-A0A386T9X8-F1
#
_entry.id   AF-A0A386T9X8-F1
#
_cell.length_a   1.000
_cell.length_b   1.000
_cell.length_c   1.000
_cell.angle_alpha   90.00
_cell.angle_beta   90.00
_cell.angle_gamma   90.00
#
_symmetry.space_group_name_H-M   'P 1'
#
loop_
_entity.id
_entity.type
_entity.pdbx_description
1 polymer ?
#
loop_
_entity_poly.entity_id
_entity_poly.type
_entity_poly.pdbx_seq_one_letter_code
_entity_poly.pdbx_strand_id
1 'polypeptide(L)'
;MTASALGVEFHLLEDSWKREPAMSDKDRQIADLEKDIAAYRSQEPVIQIEDATDAEISAHVVRKVPDALFPDQVDELVKRLEAAHPKVTDFSVSETRVESDGAEISYIAPSDEDVSEYKTTEYPKWLSQCRSDLERLHEGREEREPSVTVRVALRNVGARPASKLRIPFEAQGQLFIIRRSREIDVEHDQPTNNPAVTRLSIPPVAPKAERVVKRPPKPQSARFTDIAELSRSMGGSVDLANLGFARPGSVLDAAARAGSVFDNLHQSGVFDDLTRGSSAIQQALGLQAEHQRLQDLISPSHLNTLTGPDQRVFMDPIVPRHPIIPTHDPEGYYYDDWPEGHPVRTGALTCDLFRHQGEAEFFDVEISFPEEGDITGAVLCRVEAENLTKPVETLIRVGRTVEHFAVLNVAQDLIEAVGN
;
A
#
# COMPACT_ATOMS: atom_id res chain seq x y z
N MET A 1 69.22 -76.30 -28.39
CA MET A 1 69.84 -75.47 -29.45
C MET A 1 68.81 -74.43 -29.87
N THR A 2 69.11 -73.15 -29.75
CA THR A 2 68.22 -72.04 -30.14
C THR A 2 68.46 -71.66 -31.60
N ALA A 3 67.47 -71.09 -32.31
CA ALA A 3 67.59 -70.69 -33.72
C ALA A 3 68.78 -69.74 -33.98
N SER A 4 69.11 -68.89 -32.99
CA SER A 4 70.30 -68.05 -32.97
C SER A 4 71.62 -68.86 -33.05
N ALA A 5 71.68 -70.04 -32.43
CA ALA A 5 72.86 -70.91 -32.46
C ALA A 5 73.04 -71.64 -33.80
N LEU A 6 72.02 -71.64 -34.67
CA LEU A 6 72.04 -72.26 -36.00
C LEU A 6 72.14 -71.23 -37.14
N GLY A 7 72.32 -69.94 -36.84
CA GLY A 7 72.46 -68.88 -37.85
C GLY A 7 71.20 -68.61 -38.67
N VAL A 8 70.03 -69.03 -38.18
CA VAL A 8 68.75 -68.81 -38.86
C VAL A 8 68.18 -67.46 -38.41
N GLU A 9 67.92 -66.57 -39.36
CA GLU A 9 67.27 -65.28 -39.14
C GLU A 9 65.83 -65.52 -38.67
N PHE A 10 65.46 -64.97 -37.52
CA PHE A 10 64.10 -65.06 -36.98
C PHE A 10 63.55 -63.65 -36.79
N HIS A 11 62.34 -63.44 -37.31
CA HIS A 11 61.60 -62.21 -37.09
C HIS A 11 60.71 -62.40 -35.87
N LEU A 12 60.87 -61.54 -34.86
CA LEU A 12 59.93 -61.45 -33.76
C LEU A 12 58.60 -60.92 -34.32
N LEU A 13 57.51 -61.66 -34.08
CA LEU A 13 56.18 -61.19 -34.41
C LEU A 13 55.94 -59.85 -33.70
N GLU A 14 55.51 -58.84 -34.46
CA GLU A 14 55.11 -57.56 -33.90
C GLU A 14 53.99 -57.78 -32.87
N ASP A 15 54.03 -57.04 -31.77
CA ASP A 15 53.03 -57.19 -30.69
C ASP A 15 51.60 -56.92 -31.17
N SER A 16 51.42 -56.18 -32.27
CA SER A 16 50.14 -55.95 -32.97
C SER A 16 49.53 -57.24 -33.57
N TRP A 17 50.32 -58.29 -33.75
CA TRP A 17 49.86 -59.60 -34.24
C TRP A 17 49.46 -60.54 -33.10
N LYS A 18 49.75 -60.17 -31.85
CA LYS A 18 49.26 -60.92 -30.69
C LYS A 18 47.77 -60.62 -30.55
N ARG A 19 46.97 -61.69 -30.50
CA ARG A 19 45.55 -61.58 -30.17
C ARG A 19 45.43 -60.88 -28.83
N GLU A 20 44.55 -59.88 -28.75
CA GLU A 20 44.23 -59.26 -27.46
C GLU A 20 43.87 -60.36 -26.46
N PRO A 21 44.34 -60.24 -25.21
CA PRO A 21 44.02 -61.22 -24.18
C PRO A 21 42.50 -61.38 -24.12
N ALA A 22 42.03 -62.64 -24.17
CA ALA A 22 40.61 -62.91 -24.09
C ALA A 22 40.08 -62.29 -22.79
N MET A 23 39.01 -61.49 -22.87
CA MET A 23 38.31 -60.99 -21.68
C MET A 23 38.08 -62.15 -20.73
N SER A 24 38.59 -62.01 -19.51
CA SER A 24 38.32 -63.01 -18.48
C SER A 24 36.82 -63.02 -18.17
N ASP A 25 36.32 -64.13 -17.62
CA ASP A 25 34.91 -64.19 -17.22
C ASP A 25 34.54 -63.09 -16.21
N LYS A 26 35.52 -62.64 -15.41
CA LYS A 26 35.37 -61.50 -14.51
C LYS A 26 35.21 -60.18 -15.26
N ASP A 27 35.99 -59.95 -16.31
CA ASP A 27 35.89 -58.73 -17.12
C ASP A 27 34.55 -58.65 -17.85
N ARG A 28 34.01 -59.81 -18.29
CA ARG A 28 32.65 -59.88 -18.84
C ARG A 28 31.60 -59.52 -17.81
N GLN A 29 31.71 -60.07 -16.60
CA GLN A 29 30.78 -59.76 -15.52
C GLN A 29 30.83 -58.29 -15.12
N ILE A 30 32.02 -57.68 -15.08
CA ILE A 30 32.18 -56.24 -14.81
C ILE A 30 31.50 -55.44 -15.92
N ALA A 31 31.74 -55.76 -17.19
CA ALA A 31 31.12 -55.06 -18.31
C ALA A 31 29.59 -55.18 -18.32
N ASP A 32 29.04 -56.36 -17.98
CA ASP A 32 27.60 -56.58 -17.87
C ASP A 32 27.00 -55.77 -16.70
N LEU A 33 27.66 -55.78 -15.53
CA LEU A 33 27.22 -54.98 -14.37
C LEU A 33 27.32 -53.48 -14.64
N GLU A 34 28.37 -53.01 -15.32
CA GLU A 34 28.51 -51.62 -15.72
C GLU A 34 27.41 -51.20 -16.69
N LYS A 35 27.05 -52.08 -17.63
CA LYS A 35 25.94 -51.86 -18.56
C LYS A 35 24.60 -51.80 -17.83
N ASP A 36 24.36 -52.69 -16.87
CA ASP A 36 23.14 -52.68 -16.06
C ASP A 36 23.06 -51.41 -15.19
N ILE A 37 24.16 -51.01 -14.54
CA ILE A 37 24.24 -49.75 -13.78
C ILE A 37 23.98 -48.55 -14.69
N ALA A 38 24.55 -48.53 -15.90
CA ALA A 38 24.30 -47.46 -16.87
C ALA A 38 22.83 -47.43 -17.30
N ALA A 39 22.21 -48.60 -17.53
CA ALA A 39 20.79 -48.71 -17.84
C ALA A 39 19.91 -48.22 -16.67
N TYR A 40 20.21 -48.59 -15.43
CA TYR A 40 19.48 -48.11 -14.25
C TYR A 40 19.64 -46.60 -14.06
N ARG A 41 20.86 -46.07 -14.19
CA ARG A 41 21.11 -44.61 -14.11
C ARG A 41 20.41 -43.83 -15.20
N SER A 42 20.31 -44.38 -16.41
CA SER A 42 19.56 -43.74 -17.50
C SER A 42 18.04 -43.68 -17.26
N GLN A 43 17.53 -44.51 -16.33
CA GLN A 43 16.13 -44.54 -15.93
C GLN A 43 15.84 -43.66 -14.71
N GLU A 44 16.85 -43.05 -14.09
CA GLU A 44 16.65 -42.14 -12.96
C GLU A 44 15.94 -40.85 -13.41
N PRO A 45 15.12 -40.22 -12.53
CA PRO A 45 14.65 -38.87 -12.78
C PRO A 45 15.85 -37.92 -12.84
N VAL A 46 15.79 -36.95 -13.75
CA VAL A 46 16.82 -35.91 -13.89
C VAL A 46 16.17 -34.59 -13.57
N ILE A 47 16.34 -34.14 -12.33
CA ILE A 47 15.75 -32.90 -11.84
C ILE A 47 16.74 -31.76 -12.05
N GLN A 48 16.28 -30.71 -12.71
CA GLN A 48 16.96 -29.44 -12.85
C GLN A 48 16.32 -28.43 -11.92
N ILE A 49 17.16 -27.68 -11.23
CA ILE A 49 16.78 -26.59 -10.34
C ILE A 49 17.38 -25.33 -10.92
N GLU A 50 16.54 -24.34 -11.18
CA GLU A 50 16.97 -23.04 -11.70
C GLU A 50 16.50 -21.94 -10.74
N ASP A 51 17.37 -20.95 -10.53
CA ASP A 51 16.99 -19.71 -9.88
C ASP A 51 16.20 -18.88 -10.90
N ALA A 52 14.89 -18.77 -10.67
CA ALA A 52 13.96 -18.01 -11.50
C ALA A 52 13.50 -16.75 -10.76
N THR A 53 14.28 -16.28 -9.79
CA THR A 53 14.08 -14.99 -9.13
C THR A 53 14.20 -13.90 -10.18
N ASP A 54 13.18 -13.05 -10.26
CA ASP A 54 13.14 -11.97 -11.24
C ASP A 54 14.35 -11.04 -11.05
N ALA A 55 15.07 -10.73 -12.12
CA ALA A 55 16.24 -9.86 -12.04
C ALA A 55 15.88 -8.43 -11.59
N GLU A 56 14.62 -8.00 -11.81
CA GLU A 56 14.11 -6.70 -11.36
C GLU A 56 13.84 -6.68 -9.84
N ILE A 57 13.44 -7.81 -9.26
CA ILE A 57 13.34 -8.02 -7.81
C ILE A 57 14.59 -8.79 -7.41
N SER A 58 15.75 -8.18 -7.64
CA SER A 58 17.01 -8.83 -7.33
C SER A 58 16.97 -9.33 -5.89
N ALA A 59 17.55 -10.50 -5.62
CA ALA A 59 17.68 -11.05 -4.27
C ALA A 59 18.45 -10.13 -3.30
N HIS A 60 18.83 -8.93 -3.75
CA HIS A 60 19.33 -7.84 -2.95
C HIS A 60 18.29 -6.71 -2.84
N VAL A 61 17.91 -6.33 -1.62
CA VAL A 61 17.01 -5.21 -1.37
C VAL A 61 17.72 -4.07 -0.68
N VAL A 62 17.36 -2.84 -1.04
CA VAL A 62 17.83 -1.62 -0.40
C VAL A 62 16.73 -1.08 0.51
N ARG A 63 17.01 -0.98 1.81
CA ARG A 63 16.14 -0.32 2.79
C ARG A 63 16.67 1.09 3.02
N LYS A 64 15.87 2.11 2.73
CA LYS A 64 16.25 3.50 3.00
C LYS A 64 15.79 3.93 4.39
N VAL A 65 16.74 4.29 5.23
CA VAL A 65 16.51 4.74 6.60
C VAL A 65 16.84 6.23 6.71
N PRO A 66 15.92 7.06 7.24
CA PRO A 66 16.19 8.47 7.47
C PRO A 66 17.17 8.67 8.62
N ASP A 67 18.18 9.52 8.42
CA ASP A 67 19.06 9.93 9.51
C ASP A 67 18.39 10.97 10.42
N ALA A 68 18.65 10.84 11.73
CA ALA A 68 18.28 11.88 12.68
C ALA A 68 19.02 13.18 12.38
N LEU A 69 18.32 14.31 12.48
CA LEU A 69 18.94 15.63 12.31
C LEU A 69 19.93 15.89 13.45
N PHE A 70 21.08 16.47 13.11
CA PHE A 70 22.04 16.89 14.14
C PHE A 70 21.46 18.05 14.97
N PRO A 71 21.78 18.14 16.27
CA PRO A 71 21.30 19.23 17.13
C PRO A 71 21.57 20.61 16.55
N ASP A 72 22.74 20.81 15.93
CA ASP A 72 23.14 22.07 15.30
C ASP A 72 22.24 22.44 14.10
N GLN A 73 21.83 21.42 13.32
CA GLN A 73 20.92 21.61 12.19
C GLN A 73 19.52 21.97 12.69
N VAL A 74 19.06 21.32 13.76
CA VAL A 74 17.77 21.64 14.39
C VAL A 74 17.79 23.09 14.90
N ASP A 75 18.86 23.52 15.57
CA ASP A 75 18.99 24.89 16.06
C ASP A 75 19.02 25.92 14.92
N GLU A 76 19.70 25.62 13.80
CA GLU A 76 19.70 26.47 12.60
C GLU A 76 18.30 26.58 11.98
N LEU A 77 17.57 25.47 11.90
CA LEU A 77 16.20 25.41 11.38
C LEU A 77 15.23 26.18 12.28
N VAL A 78 15.32 26.03 13.62
CA VAL A 78 14.51 26.79 14.58
C VAL A 78 14.80 28.28 14.48
N LYS A 79 16.07 28.68 14.30
CA LYS A 79 16.45 30.08 14.09
C LYS A 79 15.87 30.65 12.80
N ARG A 80 15.83 29.85 11.73
CA ARG A 80 15.18 30.24 10.47
C ARG A 80 13.66 30.41 10.66
N LEU A 81 13.04 29.55 11.45
CA LEU A 81 11.61 29.62 11.79
C LEU A 81 11.29 30.84 12.67
N GLU A 82 12.15 31.19 13.63
CA GLU A 82 12.05 32.44 14.40
C GLU A 82 12.21 33.68 13.52
N ALA A 83 13.10 33.64 12.52
CA ALA A 83 13.27 34.73 11.56
C ALA A 83 12.07 34.90 10.62
N ALA A 84 11.40 33.79 10.26
CA ALA A 84 10.20 33.80 9.43
C ALA A 84 8.95 34.29 10.19
N HIS A 85 8.83 33.93 11.47
CA HIS A 85 7.74 34.35 12.35
C HIS A 85 8.26 35.13 13.55
N PRO A 86 8.76 36.36 13.34
CA PRO A 86 9.37 37.14 14.42
C PRO A 86 8.34 37.40 15.52
N LYS A 87 8.78 37.26 16.77
CA LYS A 87 7.99 37.59 17.95
C LYS A 87 7.50 39.03 17.86
N VAL A 88 6.18 39.20 17.76
CA VAL A 88 5.54 40.52 17.80
C VAL A 88 5.88 41.18 19.14
N THR A 89 6.56 42.33 19.09
CA THR A 89 6.94 43.12 20.25
C THR A 89 6.10 44.37 20.40
N ASP A 90 5.63 44.91 19.27
CA ASP A 90 4.81 46.11 19.17
C ASP A 90 3.32 45.74 19.17
N PHE A 91 2.64 46.10 20.27
CA PHE A 91 1.19 45.97 20.44
C PHE A 91 0.54 47.36 20.51
N SER A 92 1.20 48.38 19.96
CA SER A 92 0.69 49.74 19.97
C SER A 92 -0.62 49.86 19.17
N VAL A 93 -1.51 50.69 19.69
CA VAL A 93 -2.84 50.91 19.13
C VAL A 93 -2.76 52.01 18.08
N SER A 94 -3.33 51.78 16.90
CA SER A 94 -3.44 52.81 15.87
C SER A 94 -4.38 53.94 16.31
N GLU A 95 -4.07 55.17 15.91
CA GLU A 95 -4.89 56.34 16.24
C GLU A 95 -6.34 56.19 15.77
N THR A 96 -7.27 56.72 16.58
CA THR A 96 -8.71 56.71 16.28
C THR A 96 -8.99 57.42 14.96
N ARG A 97 -9.64 56.72 14.02
CA ARG A 97 -10.00 57.27 12.71
C ARG A 97 -11.50 57.44 12.61
N VAL A 98 -11.92 58.64 12.20
CA VAL A 98 -13.31 58.94 11.85
C VAL A 98 -13.46 58.71 10.35
N GLU A 99 -14.34 57.79 9.97
CA GLU A 99 -14.69 57.57 8.56
C GLU A 99 -15.69 58.64 8.06
N SER A 100 -15.75 58.83 6.74
CA SER A 100 -16.62 59.81 6.06
C SER A 100 -18.12 59.65 6.37
N ASP A 101 -18.53 58.47 6.85
CA ASP A 101 -19.91 58.15 7.23
C ASP A 101 -20.25 58.55 8.69
N GLY A 102 -19.31 59.21 9.39
CA GLY A 102 -19.48 59.64 10.78
C GLY A 102 -19.28 58.54 11.82
N ALA A 103 -18.85 57.34 11.40
CA ALA A 103 -18.49 56.24 12.30
C ALA A 103 -17.10 56.48 12.93
N GLU A 104 -17.04 56.40 14.26
CA GLU A 104 -15.79 56.47 15.02
C GLU A 104 -15.25 55.04 15.19
N ILE A 105 -14.08 54.77 14.59
CA ILE A 105 -13.38 53.51 14.77
C ILE A 105 -12.33 53.71 15.85
N SER A 106 -12.61 53.18 17.05
CA SER A 106 -11.65 53.08 18.14
C SER A 106 -11.07 51.66 18.21
N TYR A 107 -9.78 51.55 18.47
CA TYR A 107 -9.12 50.26 18.68
C TYR A 107 -8.85 50.10 20.18
N ILE A 108 -9.15 48.92 20.74
CA ILE A 108 -8.83 48.57 22.12
C ILE A 108 -7.54 47.76 22.12
N ALA A 109 -6.54 48.19 22.89
CA ALA A 109 -5.30 47.43 23.07
C ALA A 109 -5.62 46.03 23.62
N PRO A 110 -4.91 44.98 23.18
CA PRO A 110 -5.00 43.68 23.84
C PRO A 110 -4.64 43.79 25.32
N SER A 111 -5.21 42.92 26.16
CA SER A 111 -4.94 42.91 27.61
C SER A 111 -3.45 42.67 27.87
N ASP A 112 -2.88 43.36 28.87
CA ASP A 112 -1.49 43.13 29.30
C ASP A 112 -1.28 41.66 29.72
N GLU A 113 -2.32 41.00 30.23
CA GLU A 113 -2.32 39.57 30.58
C GLU A 113 -2.14 38.71 29.33
N ASP A 114 -2.94 38.92 28.28
CA ASP A 114 -2.86 38.18 27.00
C ASP A 114 -1.50 38.40 26.31
N VAL A 115 -0.99 39.64 26.34
CA VAL A 115 0.33 39.97 25.79
C VAL A 115 1.44 39.26 26.58
N SER A 116 1.30 39.17 27.91
CA SER A 116 2.27 38.47 28.76
C SER A 116 2.24 36.95 28.56
N GLU A 117 1.05 36.36 28.41
CA GLU A 117 0.85 34.94 28.17
C GLU A 117 1.43 34.52 26.81
N TYR A 118 1.15 35.29 25.76
CA TYR A 118 1.72 35.09 24.44
C TYR A 118 3.25 35.16 24.46
N LYS A 119 3.82 36.20 25.09
CA LYS A 119 5.28 36.44 25.10
C LYS A 119 6.06 35.44 25.94
N THR A 120 5.48 34.99 27.05
CA THR A 120 6.20 34.22 28.08
C THR A 120 5.95 32.72 27.95
N THR A 121 4.74 32.34 27.51
CA THR A 121 4.27 30.95 27.57
C THR A 121 4.02 30.38 26.17
N GLU A 122 3.15 31.00 25.37
CA GLU A 122 2.68 30.38 24.13
C GLU A 122 3.76 30.32 23.03
N TYR A 123 4.44 31.44 22.78
CA TYR A 123 5.46 31.51 21.73
C TYR A 123 6.69 30.61 22.02
N PRO A 124 7.29 30.63 23.22
CA PRO A 124 8.38 29.69 23.54
C PRO A 124 7.94 28.22 23.53
N LYS A 125 6.71 27.93 23.98
CA LYS A 125 6.16 26.57 23.94
C LYS A 125 6.00 26.08 22.50
N TRP A 126 5.50 26.92 21.61
CA TRP A 126 5.42 26.61 20.18
C TRP A 126 6.79 26.31 19.56
N LEU A 127 7.82 27.12 19.85
CA LEU A 127 9.18 26.85 19.39
C LEU A 127 9.73 25.52 19.95
N SER A 128 9.47 25.22 21.22
CA SER A 128 9.89 23.94 21.82
C SER A 128 9.18 22.74 21.19
N GLN A 129 7.91 22.90 20.82
CA GLN A 129 7.16 21.87 20.11
C GLN A 129 7.73 21.67 18.70
N CYS A 130 7.98 22.74 17.95
CA CYS A 130 8.59 22.66 16.63
C CYS A 130 9.97 22.00 16.68
N ARG A 131 10.78 22.30 17.71
CA ARG A 131 12.07 21.63 17.93
C ARG A 131 11.89 20.12 18.13
N SER A 132 10.96 19.72 18.99
CA SER A 132 10.68 18.30 19.25
C SER A 132 10.15 17.59 18.00
N ASP A 133 9.29 18.25 17.22
CA ASP A 133 8.75 17.71 15.97
C ASP A 133 9.86 17.52 14.92
N LEU A 134 10.83 18.44 14.83
CA LEU A 134 12.00 18.34 13.95
C LEU A 134 12.97 17.24 14.40
N GLU A 135 13.23 17.11 15.70
CA GLU A 135 14.08 16.03 16.26
C GLU A 135 13.48 14.66 15.94
N ARG A 136 12.15 14.52 15.98
CA ARG A 136 11.42 13.28 15.69
C ARG A 136 11.04 13.11 14.21
N LEU A 137 11.53 13.98 13.33
CA LEU A 137 11.14 13.96 11.90
C LEU A 137 11.55 12.68 11.18
N HIS A 138 12.63 12.03 11.65
CA HIS A 138 13.11 10.75 11.14
C HIS A 138 12.19 9.58 11.53
N GLU A 139 11.44 9.69 12.63
CA GLU A 139 10.55 8.63 13.10
C GLU A 139 9.39 8.41 12.11
N GLY A 140 9.20 7.16 11.69
CA GLY A 140 8.09 6.77 10.82
C GLY A 140 8.25 7.18 9.35
N ARG A 141 9.39 7.77 8.94
CA ARG A 141 9.72 8.04 7.52
C ARG A 141 10.61 6.97 6.88
N GLU A 142 10.76 5.83 7.54
CA GLU A 142 11.41 4.68 6.95
C GLU A 142 10.65 4.25 5.69
N GLU A 143 11.36 4.18 4.56
CA GLU A 143 10.76 3.64 3.35
C GLU A 143 10.42 2.18 3.62
N ARG A 144 9.18 1.78 3.33
CA ARG A 144 8.74 0.39 3.50
C ARG A 144 9.65 -0.50 2.66
N GLU A 145 10.33 -1.41 3.35
CA GLU A 145 11.19 -2.39 2.69
C GLU A 145 10.33 -3.25 1.73
N PRO A 146 10.72 -3.36 0.44
CA PRO A 146 10.01 -4.24 -0.47
C PRO A 146 10.17 -5.70 -0.02
N SER A 147 9.09 -6.46 -0.08
CA SER A 147 9.11 -7.89 0.25
C SER A 147 10.00 -8.64 -0.74
N VAL A 148 11.01 -9.35 -0.25
CA VAL A 148 11.87 -10.20 -1.09
C VAL A 148 11.21 -11.56 -1.26
N THR A 149 10.97 -11.97 -2.49
CA THR A 149 10.50 -13.32 -2.81
C THR A 149 11.55 -14.02 -3.67
N VAL A 150 12.01 -15.18 -3.19
CA VAL A 150 12.88 -16.08 -3.95
C VAL A 150 11.99 -17.04 -4.72
N ARG A 151 12.21 -17.13 -6.04
CA ARG A 151 11.46 -18.02 -6.93
C ARG A 151 12.36 -19.13 -7.46
N VAL A 152 12.03 -20.37 -7.13
CA VAL A 152 12.75 -21.55 -7.59
C VAL A 152 11.94 -22.29 -8.64
N ALA A 153 12.55 -22.56 -9.80
CA ALA A 153 11.95 -23.37 -10.85
C ALA A 153 12.49 -24.81 -10.78
N LEU A 154 11.59 -25.78 -10.72
CA LEU A 154 11.92 -27.21 -10.77
C LEU A 154 11.40 -27.84 -12.04
N ARG A 155 12.25 -28.63 -12.71
CA ARG A 155 11.86 -29.38 -13.90
C ARG A 155 12.48 -30.76 -13.91
N ASN A 156 11.68 -31.79 -14.20
CA ASN A 156 12.20 -33.14 -14.41
C ASN A 156 12.35 -33.41 -15.92
N VAL A 157 13.60 -33.39 -16.40
CA VAL A 157 13.97 -33.69 -17.79
C VAL A 157 14.31 -35.17 -18.00
N GLY A 158 14.18 -36.00 -16.97
CA GLY A 158 14.45 -37.42 -17.01
C GLY A 158 13.40 -38.23 -17.77
N ALA A 159 13.62 -39.55 -17.85
CA ALA A 159 12.71 -40.49 -18.50
C ALA A 159 11.62 -41.03 -17.56
N ARG A 160 11.72 -40.76 -16.25
CA ARG A 160 10.80 -41.26 -15.22
C ARG A 160 10.38 -40.16 -14.25
N PRO A 161 9.16 -40.24 -13.69
CA PRO A 161 8.73 -39.35 -12.63
C PRO A 161 9.56 -39.60 -11.35
N ALA A 162 9.71 -38.58 -10.52
CA ALA A 162 10.32 -38.72 -9.20
C ALA A 162 9.25 -39.10 -8.18
N SER A 163 9.50 -40.13 -7.37
CA SER A 163 8.57 -40.64 -6.36
C SER A 163 8.91 -40.09 -4.98
N LYS A 164 7.89 -39.68 -4.22
CA LYS A 164 8.02 -39.05 -2.89
C LYS A 164 9.04 -37.91 -2.89
N LEU A 165 8.84 -36.97 -3.81
CA LEU A 165 9.65 -35.77 -3.91
C LEU A 165 9.51 -34.95 -2.63
N ARG A 166 10.64 -34.51 -2.09
CA ARG A 166 10.72 -33.58 -0.96
C ARG A 166 11.65 -32.44 -1.33
N ILE A 167 11.19 -31.21 -1.10
CA ILE A 167 11.88 -29.97 -1.45
C ILE A 167 12.07 -29.17 -0.16
N PRO A 168 13.09 -29.47 0.65
CA PRO A 168 13.49 -28.61 1.76
C PRO A 168 14.10 -27.29 1.28
N PHE A 169 13.67 -26.21 1.93
CA PHE A 169 14.25 -24.89 1.91
C PHE A 169 14.89 -24.62 3.27
N GLU A 170 16.13 -24.14 3.27
CA GLU A 170 16.87 -23.78 4.47
C GLU A 170 17.45 -22.38 4.34
N ALA A 171 17.12 -21.54 5.31
CA ALA A 171 17.70 -20.21 5.46
C ALA A 171 19.09 -20.29 6.10
N GLN A 172 20.11 -19.92 5.34
CA GLN A 172 21.49 -19.79 5.81
C GLN A 172 21.80 -18.32 6.12
N GLY A 173 22.24 -18.05 7.35
CA GLY A 173 22.55 -16.70 7.83
C GLY A 173 21.48 -16.13 8.75
N GLN A 174 21.39 -14.79 8.76
CA GLN A 174 20.45 -14.00 9.57
C GLN A 174 19.18 -13.65 8.79
N LEU A 175 18.58 -14.65 8.14
CA LEU A 175 17.30 -14.50 7.46
C LEU A 175 16.38 -15.65 7.84
N PHE A 176 15.09 -15.45 7.63
CA PHE A 176 14.05 -16.46 7.78
C PHE A 176 13.27 -16.58 6.48
N ILE A 177 12.66 -17.74 6.27
CA ILE A 177 11.76 -18.00 5.16
C ILE A 177 10.32 -18.02 5.67
N ILE A 178 9.42 -17.45 4.89
CA ILE A 178 7.98 -17.41 5.12
C ILE A 178 7.30 -18.07 3.93
N ARG A 179 6.34 -18.95 4.24
CA ARG A 179 5.44 -19.50 3.25
C ARG A 179 4.33 -18.49 2.95
N ARG A 180 4.16 -18.14 1.67
CA ARG A 180 3.02 -17.32 1.22
C ARG A 180 1.71 -18.11 1.34
N SER A 181 0.69 -17.45 1.89
CA SER A 181 -0.67 -17.96 1.93
C SER A 181 -1.23 -18.11 0.52
N ARG A 182 -1.80 -19.28 0.20
CA ARG A 182 -2.53 -19.49 -1.08
C ARG A 182 -3.85 -18.73 -1.12
N GLU A 183 -4.38 -18.39 0.05
CA GLU A 183 -5.62 -17.65 0.18
C GLU A 183 -5.27 -16.16 0.31
N ILE A 184 -5.82 -15.36 -0.62
CA ILE A 184 -5.89 -13.89 -0.58
C ILE A 184 -4.71 -13.17 -1.29
N ASP A 185 -4.62 -13.32 -2.61
CA ASP A 185 -4.29 -12.22 -3.54
C ASP A 185 -5.50 -11.26 -3.69
N VAL A 186 -6.28 -11.07 -2.63
CA VAL A 186 -7.08 -9.85 -2.56
C VAL A 186 -6.06 -8.84 -2.10
N GLU A 187 -5.52 -8.07 -3.04
CA GLU A 187 -4.96 -6.74 -2.79
C GLU A 187 -6.01 -5.98 -1.98
N HIS A 188 -6.06 -6.22 -0.67
CA HIS A 188 -6.40 -5.18 0.24
C HIS A 188 -5.18 -4.28 0.20
N ASP A 189 -5.14 -3.43 -0.84
CA ASP A 189 -4.82 -2.02 -0.70
C ASP A 189 -5.71 -1.47 0.42
N GLN A 190 -5.49 -1.93 1.66
CA GLN A 190 -5.78 -1.07 2.77
C GLN A 190 -4.91 0.14 2.48
N PRO A 191 -5.50 1.34 2.32
CA PRO A 191 -4.70 2.55 2.22
C PRO A 191 -3.84 2.53 3.47
N THR A 192 -2.58 2.16 3.28
CA THR A 192 -1.58 2.18 4.32
C THR A 192 -1.71 3.58 4.90
N ASN A 193 -1.89 3.67 6.21
CA ASN A 193 -1.67 4.89 6.95
C ASN A 193 -0.29 5.39 6.51
N ASN A 194 -0.24 6.21 5.45
CA ASN A 194 0.94 7.00 5.16
C ASN A 194 1.21 7.69 6.49
N PRO A 195 2.43 7.56 7.04
CA PRO A 195 2.76 8.22 8.30
C PRO A 195 2.28 9.64 8.14
N ALA A 196 1.30 10.03 8.97
CA ALA A 196 0.58 11.28 8.82
C ALA A 196 1.63 12.35 8.65
N VAL A 197 1.69 12.98 7.47
CA VAL A 197 2.77 13.91 7.11
C VAL A 197 2.93 14.84 8.31
N THR A 198 4.05 14.73 9.04
CA THR A 198 4.25 15.48 10.27
C THR A 198 4.25 16.94 9.88
N ARG A 199 3.12 17.61 10.12
CA ARG A 199 2.97 19.04 9.90
C ARG A 199 3.48 19.72 11.15
N LEU A 200 4.35 20.70 10.98
CA LEU A 200 4.76 21.56 12.07
C LEU A 200 3.54 22.28 12.65
N SER A 201 3.58 22.52 13.96
CA SER A 201 2.55 23.28 14.66
C SER A 201 2.44 24.70 14.09
N ILE A 202 1.22 25.19 13.89
CA ILE A 202 0.96 26.55 13.40
C ILE A 202 1.40 27.55 14.49
N PRO A 203 2.05 28.67 14.14
CA PRO A 203 2.42 29.70 15.10
C PRO A 203 1.21 30.23 15.88
N PRO A 204 1.36 30.56 17.18
CA PRO A 204 0.31 31.18 17.96
C PRO A 204 -0.05 32.55 17.35
N VAL A 205 -1.35 32.84 17.27
CA VAL A 205 -1.84 34.11 16.72
C VAL A 205 -1.57 35.22 17.73
N ALA A 206 -0.73 36.18 17.36
CA ALA A 206 -0.48 37.33 18.22
C ALA A 206 -1.79 38.08 18.56
N PRO A 207 -2.01 38.51 19.81
CA PRO A 207 -3.21 39.22 20.20
C PRO A 207 -3.30 40.55 19.44
N LYS A 208 -4.43 40.76 18.75
CA LYS A 208 -4.68 41.94 17.93
C LYS A 208 -5.60 42.92 18.66
N ALA A 209 -5.40 44.21 18.40
CA ALA A 209 -6.29 45.24 18.92
C ALA A 209 -7.72 45.03 18.39
N GLU A 210 -8.71 45.04 19.27
CA GLU A 210 -10.10 44.83 18.89
C GLU A 210 -10.68 46.12 18.29
N ARG A 211 -11.26 46.03 17.09
CA ARG A 211 -11.87 47.17 16.41
C ARG A 211 -13.29 47.40 16.95
N VAL A 212 -13.45 48.45 17.75
CA VAL A 212 -14.76 48.90 18.22
C VAL A 212 -15.27 50.02 17.32
N VAL A 213 -16.32 49.72 16.55
CA VAL A 213 -16.99 50.70 15.68
C VAL A 213 -18.16 51.33 16.43
N LYS A 214 -18.01 52.56 16.88
CA LYS A 214 -19.12 53.36 17.39
C LYS A 214 -19.82 54.03 16.22
N ARG A 215 -20.98 53.48 15.82
CA ARG A 215 -21.83 54.14 14.83
C ARG A 215 -22.64 55.24 15.51
N PRO A 216 -22.73 56.44 14.92
CA PRO A 216 -23.64 57.45 15.41
C PRO A 216 -25.07 56.88 15.40
N PRO A 217 -25.91 57.24 16.38
CA PRO A 217 -27.30 56.85 16.37
C PRO A 217 -27.90 57.29 15.03
N LYS A 218 -28.51 56.35 14.29
CA LYS A 218 -29.23 56.68 13.05
C LYS A 218 -30.09 57.90 13.36
N PRO A 219 -30.02 59.00 12.58
CA PRO A 219 -31.04 60.03 12.68
C PRO A 219 -32.36 59.29 12.56
N GLN A 220 -33.25 59.51 13.53
CA GLN A 220 -34.64 59.06 13.45
C GLN A 220 -35.21 59.72 12.20
N SER A 221 -35.01 59.08 11.04
CA SER A 221 -35.61 59.51 9.80
C SER A 221 -37.10 59.53 10.07
N ALA A 222 -37.64 60.73 9.91
CA ALA A 222 -39.05 61.03 9.99
C ALA A 222 -39.88 59.86 9.45
N ARG A 223 -40.85 59.42 10.26
CA ARG A 223 -41.99 58.60 9.86
C ARG A 223 -41.60 57.38 9.01
N PHE A 224 -41.40 56.25 9.68
CA PHE A 224 -41.90 55.00 9.11
C PHE A 224 -43.36 55.25 8.74
N THR A 225 -43.64 55.43 7.45
CA THR A 225 -44.95 55.04 6.91
C THR A 225 -45.11 53.58 7.30
N ASP A 226 -46.12 53.37 8.13
CA ASP A 226 -46.57 52.07 8.57
C ASP A 226 -46.63 51.13 7.36
N ILE A 227 -46.05 49.93 7.47
CA ILE A 227 -46.12 48.92 6.41
C ILE A 227 -47.60 48.55 6.14
N ALA A 228 -48.51 48.87 7.07
CA ALA A 228 -49.95 48.81 6.88
C ALA A 228 -50.54 49.82 5.86
N GLU A 229 -49.81 50.88 5.48
CA GLU A 229 -50.25 51.83 4.44
C GLU A 229 -49.74 51.47 3.03
N LEU A 230 -48.63 50.73 2.91
CA LEU A 230 -48.12 50.24 1.61
C LEU A 230 -48.95 49.09 1.03
N SER A 231 -49.69 48.35 1.86
CA SER A 231 -50.62 47.31 1.40
C SER A 231 -51.92 47.87 0.81
N ARG A 232 -52.22 49.16 0.97
CA ARG A 232 -53.42 49.81 0.40
C ARG A 232 -53.19 50.49 -0.95
N SER A 233 -51.94 50.64 -1.39
CA SER A 233 -51.59 51.40 -2.60
C SER A 233 -51.24 50.55 -3.83
N MET A 234 -51.27 49.21 -3.76
CA MET A 234 -51.31 48.35 -4.93
C MET A 234 -52.45 47.34 -4.78
N GLY A 235 -53.65 47.80 -5.12
CA GLY A 235 -54.78 46.93 -5.45
C GLY A 235 -54.41 46.11 -6.68
N GLY A 236 -53.84 44.93 -6.43
CA GLY A 236 -53.53 43.92 -7.43
C GLY A 236 -53.62 42.57 -6.74
N SER A 237 -54.86 42.11 -6.51
CA SER A 237 -55.13 40.72 -6.14
C SER A 237 -54.61 39.84 -7.28
N VAL A 238 -53.45 39.22 -7.08
CA VAL A 238 -53.04 38.07 -7.89
C VAL A 238 -53.62 36.85 -7.19
N ASP A 239 -54.74 36.41 -7.74
CA ASP A 239 -55.53 35.28 -7.31
C ASP A 239 -54.73 33.97 -7.53
N LEU A 240 -53.99 33.54 -6.50
CA LEU A 240 -53.13 32.35 -6.54
C LEU A 240 -53.93 31.02 -6.46
N ALA A 241 -55.27 31.08 -6.54
CA ALA A 241 -56.15 29.93 -6.42
C ALA A 241 -56.51 29.26 -7.76
N ASN A 242 -55.98 29.73 -8.90
CA ASN A 242 -56.37 29.24 -10.23
C ASN A 242 -55.25 28.60 -11.07
N LEU A 243 -54.21 28.06 -10.45
CA LEU A 243 -53.30 27.11 -11.11
C LEU A 243 -53.66 25.69 -10.70
N GLY A 244 -54.71 25.20 -11.37
CA GLY A 244 -55.16 23.82 -11.28
C GLY A 244 -54.05 22.82 -11.63
N PHE A 245 -54.03 21.75 -10.86
CA PHE A 245 -53.30 20.52 -11.11
C PHE A 245 -53.56 20.02 -12.53
N ALA A 246 -52.52 20.04 -13.37
CA ALA A 246 -52.44 19.24 -14.59
C ALA A 246 -51.23 18.30 -14.51
N ARG A 247 -51.47 17.10 -15.02
CA ARG A 247 -50.67 15.86 -15.00
C ARG A 247 -49.22 15.98 -15.51
N PRO A 248 -48.35 14.99 -15.18
CA PRO A 248 -46.93 15.05 -15.44
C PRO A 248 -46.62 14.78 -16.93
N GLY A 249 -45.88 15.69 -17.55
CA GLY A 249 -45.37 15.52 -18.89
C GLY A 249 -44.54 16.71 -19.33
N SER A 250 -43.28 16.45 -19.67
CA SER A 250 -42.29 17.35 -20.28
C SER A 250 -41.64 18.42 -19.36
N VAL A 251 -40.47 18.07 -18.82
CA VAL A 251 -39.55 18.97 -18.09
C VAL A 251 -38.56 19.68 -19.04
N LEU A 252 -38.68 19.50 -20.37
CA LEU A 252 -37.68 19.98 -21.33
C LEU A 252 -38.03 21.28 -22.08
N ASP A 253 -39.23 21.85 -21.91
CA ASP A 253 -39.61 23.10 -22.59
C ASP A 253 -39.63 24.36 -21.68
N ALA A 254 -39.38 24.23 -20.38
CA ALA A 254 -39.30 25.37 -19.45
C ALA A 254 -37.89 25.98 -19.35
N ALA A 255 -36.83 25.26 -19.73
CA ALA A 255 -35.46 25.75 -19.69
C ALA A 255 -35.11 26.72 -20.84
N ALA A 256 -35.87 26.72 -21.94
CA ALA A 256 -35.61 27.56 -23.10
C ALA A 256 -36.16 29.00 -23.00
N ARG A 257 -36.91 29.35 -21.93
CA ARG A 257 -37.44 30.72 -21.73
C ARG A 257 -36.85 31.48 -20.54
N ALA A 258 -35.86 30.89 -19.85
CA ALA A 258 -35.11 31.59 -18.79
C ALA A 258 -33.83 32.28 -19.31
N GLY A 259 -33.49 32.10 -20.58
CA GLY A 259 -32.27 32.64 -21.20
C GLY A 259 -32.34 34.09 -21.67
N SER A 260 -33.50 34.77 -21.62
CA SER A 260 -33.65 36.14 -22.17
C SER A 260 -33.88 37.23 -21.11
N VAL A 261 -33.69 36.93 -19.83
CA VAL A 261 -33.80 37.93 -18.74
C VAL A 261 -32.44 38.20 -18.08
N PHE A 262 -31.43 37.36 -18.33
CA PHE A 262 -30.11 37.48 -17.69
C PHE A 262 -29.15 38.45 -18.39
N ASP A 263 -29.38 38.83 -19.65
CA ASP A 263 -28.45 39.71 -20.39
C ASP A 263 -28.62 41.21 -20.10
N ASN A 264 -29.62 41.63 -19.32
CA ASN A 264 -29.85 43.05 -18.99
C ASN A 264 -29.54 43.43 -17.53
N LEU A 265 -28.89 42.56 -16.76
CA LEU A 265 -28.60 42.81 -15.34
C LEU A 265 -27.11 42.96 -14.98
N HIS A 266 -26.27 43.33 -15.95
CA HIS A 266 -24.83 43.55 -15.70
C HIS A 266 -24.45 45.01 -15.33
N GLN A 267 -25.40 45.90 -15.04
CA GLN A 267 -25.09 47.33 -14.84
C GLN A 267 -25.59 48.00 -13.55
N SER A 268 -26.00 47.26 -12.53
CA SER A 268 -26.22 47.86 -11.22
C SER A 268 -25.66 46.95 -10.13
N GLY A 269 -24.63 47.43 -9.44
CA GLY A 269 -23.97 46.76 -8.32
C GLY A 269 -24.92 46.50 -7.14
N VAL A 270 -25.75 45.46 -7.29
CA VAL A 270 -26.69 44.97 -6.29
C VAL A 270 -26.43 43.48 -6.12
N PHE A 271 -25.24 43.13 -5.62
CA PHE A 271 -24.88 41.75 -5.27
C PHE A 271 -24.84 41.49 -3.76
N ASP A 272 -25.02 42.52 -2.93
CA ASP A 272 -24.98 42.38 -1.46
C ASP A 272 -26.27 41.84 -0.83
N ASP A 273 -27.37 41.71 -1.58
CA ASP A 273 -28.65 41.23 -1.04
C ASP A 273 -29.03 39.80 -1.47
N LEU A 274 -28.25 39.16 -2.36
CA LEU A 274 -28.48 37.77 -2.79
C LEU A 274 -27.82 36.74 -1.86
N THR A 275 -26.91 37.14 -0.98
CA THR A 275 -26.28 36.25 0.01
C THR A 275 -27.21 35.88 1.17
N ARG A 276 -28.32 36.62 1.38
CA ARG A 276 -29.33 36.29 2.41
C ARG A 276 -30.37 35.24 1.97
N GLY A 277 -30.40 34.86 0.69
CA GLY A 277 -31.28 33.81 0.17
C GLY A 277 -30.68 32.39 0.19
N SER A 278 -29.46 32.23 0.71
CA SER A 278 -28.70 30.97 0.66
C SER A 278 -29.26 29.85 1.55
N SER A 279 -30.12 30.16 2.52
CA SER A 279 -30.73 29.16 3.41
C SER A 279 -31.75 28.27 2.70
N ALA A 280 -32.48 28.79 1.70
CA ALA A 280 -33.45 28.01 0.94
C ALA A 280 -32.78 27.00 -0.01
N ILE A 281 -31.62 27.35 -0.57
CA ILE A 281 -30.85 26.45 -1.44
C ILE A 281 -30.11 25.39 -0.60
N GLN A 282 -29.60 25.75 0.58
CA GLN A 282 -29.02 24.78 1.52
C GLN A 282 -30.07 23.81 2.08
N GLN A 283 -31.31 24.27 2.32
CA GLN A 283 -32.42 23.37 2.69
C GLN A 283 -32.84 22.45 1.54
N ALA A 284 -32.84 22.93 0.30
CA ALA A 284 -33.14 22.10 -0.87
C ALA A 284 -32.07 21.01 -1.10
N LEU A 285 -30.79 21.33 -0.90
CA LEU A 285 -29.69 20.37 -0.99
C LEU A 285 -29.68 19.37 0.19
N GLY A 286 -30.05 19.81 1.40
CA GLY A 286 -30.24 18.94 2.56
C GLY A 286 -31.36 17.91 2.36
N LEU A 287 -32.49 18.34 1.78
CA LEU A 287 -33.61 17.46 1.44
C LEU A 287 -33.24 16.44 0.34
N GLN A 288 -32.36 16.80 -0.59
CA GLN A 288 -31.90 15.88 -1.63
C GLN A 288 -30.97 14.79 -1.07
N ALA A 289 -30.11 15.12 -0.10
CA ALA A 289 -29.27 14.15 0.61
C ALA A 289 -30.09 13.20 1.49
N GLU A 290 -31.18 13.69 2.10
CA GLU A 290 -32.11 12.85 2.87
C GLU A 290 -32.93 11.93 1.96
N HIS A 291 -33.33 12.41 0.78
CA HIS A 291 -34.05 11.61 -0.21
C HIS A 291 -33.18 10.48 -0.79
N GLN A 292 -31.87 10.68 -0.95
CA GLN A 292 -30.93 9.61 -1.31
C GLN A 292 -30.77 8.58 -0.19
N ARG A 293 -30.67 9.03 1.07
CA ARG A 293 -30.63 8.13 2.24
C ARG A 293 -31.90 7.28 2.39
N LEU A 294 -33.06 7.84 2.07
CA LEU A 294 -34.33 7.10 2.07
C LEU A 294 -34.44 6.16 0.87
N GLN A 295 -33.86 6.49 -0.29
CA GLN A 295 -33.80 5.58 -1.45
C GLN A 295 -32.89 4.37 -1.19
N ASP A 296 -31.82 4.52 -0.42
CA ASP A 296 -30.94 3.42 -0.02
C ASP A 296 -31.61 2.47 1.00
N LEU A 297 -32.55 2.98 1.80
CA LEU A 297 -33.36 2.15 2.70
C LEU A 297 -34.52 1.42 2.00
N ILE A 298 -34.87 1.84 0.78
CA ILE A 298 -36.01 1.32 0.00
C ILE A 298 -35.55 0.45 -1.18
N SER A 299 -34.24 0.32 -1.44
CA SER A 299 -33.71 -0.53 -2.51
C SER A 299 -33.33 -1.93 -1.97
N PRO A 300 -34.13 -2.98 -2.22
CA PRO A 300 -33.79 -4.33 -1.81
C PRO A 300 -33.05 -5.01 -2.97
N SER A 301 -31.74 -4.86 -3.03
CA SER A 301 -30.89 -5.63 -3.95
C SER A 301 -30.53 -7.01 -3.40
N HIS A 302 -31.33 -7.56 -2.48
CA HIS A 302 -31.28 -8.96 -2.08
C HIS A 302 -32.68 -9.37 -1.68
N LEU A 303 -33.44 -10.00 -2.58
CA LEU A 303 -34.52 -10.95 -2.28
C LEU A 303 -35.12 -11.43 -3.60
N ASN A 304 -34.39 -12.32 -4.26
CA ASN A 304 -34.96 -13.22 -5.26
C ASN A 304 -35.24 -14.56 -4.57
N THR A 305 -36.13 -14.56 -3.56
CA THR A 305 -36.63 -15.80 -2.97
C THR A 305 -38.01 -15.60 -2.37
N LEU A 306 -38.90 -16.54 -2.70
CA LEU A 306 -40.17 -16.89 -2.04
C LEU A 306 -41.45 -16.28 -2.62
N THR A 307 -41.92 -16.96 -3.66
CA THR A 307 -43.33 -17.31 -3.85
C THR A 307 -43.90 -18.07 -2.63
N GLY A 308 -45.06 -17.63 -2.13
CA GLY A 308 -46.22 -18.48 -1.83
C GLY A 308 -46.18 -19.42 -0.61
N PRO A 309 -47.19 -19.38 0.29
CA PRO A 309 -47.22 -20.17 1.51
C PRO A 309 -47.87 -21.54 1.27
N ASP A 310 -47.10 -22.62 1.45
CA ASP A 310 -47.65 -23.91 1.85
C ASP A 310 -46.60 -24.67 2.67
N GLN A 311 -46.63 -24.45 3.99
CA GLN A 311 -45.77 -25.14 4.96
C GLN A 311 -46.19 -26.60 5.06
N ARG A 312 -45.61 -27.44 4.21
CA ARG A 312 -45.31 -28.83 4.57
C ARG A 312 -43.86 -28.88 5.00
N VAL A 313 -43.66 -29.08 6.31
CA VAL A 313 -42.38 -29.40 6.93
C VAL A 313 -41.90 -30.73 6.34
N PHE A 314 -41.24 -30.68 5.19
CA PHE A 314 -40.34 -31.75 4.78
C PHE A 314 -39.12 -31.62 5.68
N MET A 315 -39.02 -32.51 6.66
CA MET A 315 -37.75 -32.76 7.31
C MET A 315 -36.81 -33.26 6.22
N ASP A 316 -35.94 -32.39 5.72
CA ASP A 316 -34.80 -32.83 4.95
C ASP A 316 -34.10 -33.89 5.80
N PRO A 317 -33.97 -35.15 5.31
CA PRO A 317 -33.25 -36.15 6.06
C PRO A 317 -31.87 -35.59 6.31
N ILE A 318 -31.47 -35.54 7.58
CA ILE A 318 -30.13 -35.22 8.03
C ILE A 318 -29.22 -36.26 7.35
N VAL A 319 -28.75 -35.96 6.14
CA VAL A 319 -27.72 -36.74 5.50
C VAL A 319 -26.48 -36.45 6.34
N PRO A 320 -25.92 -37.44 7.05
CA PRO A 320 -24.65 -37.23 7.73
C PRO A 320 -23.67 -36.78 6.66
N ARG A 321 -23.25 -35.51 6.73
CA ARG A 321 -22.15 -35.01 5.93
C ARG A 321 -20.94 -35.81 6.41
N HIS A 322 -20.67 -36.92 5.76
CA HIS A 322 -19.39 -37.59 5.92
C HIS A 322 -18.33 -36.51 5.68
N PRO A 323 -17.33 -36.39 6.57
CA PRO A 323 -16.24 -35.47 6.33
C PRO A 323 -15.71 -35.78 4.93
N ILE A 324 -15.81 -34.81 4.04
CA ILE A 324 -15.21 -34.90 2.72
C ILE A 324 -13.71 -34.94 3.02
N ILE A 325 -13.14 -36.13 3.07
CA ILE A 325 -11.69 -36.29 3.14
C ILE A 325 -11.18 -35.67 1.85
N PRO A 326 -10.38 -34.60 1.90
CA PRO A 326 -9.79 -34.03 0.70
C PRO A 326 -9.11 -35.15 -0.08
N THR A 327 -9.48 -35.32 -1.34
CA THR A 327 -8.86 -36.34 -2.18
C THR A 327 -7.41 -35.93 -2.39
N HIS A 328 -6.48 -36.74 -1.87
CA HIS A 328 -5.05 -36.49 -2.00
C HIS A 328 -4.65 -36.65 -3.46
N ASP A 329 -4.30 -35.54 -4.11
CA ASP A 329 -3.72 -35.55 -5.45
C ASP A 329 -2.23 -35.95 -5.34
N PRO A 330 -1.81 -37.09 -5.92
CA PRO A 330 -0.41 -37.52 -5.86
C PRO A 330 0.57 -36.56 -6.54
N GLU A 331 0.10 -35.71 -7.45
CA GLU A 331 0.93 -34.73 -8.14
C GLU A 331 0.84 -33.34 -7.51
N GLY A 332 -0.04 -33.19 -6.51
CA GLY A 332 -0.14 -31.98 -5.71
C GLY A 332 1.09 -31.77 -4.84
N TYR A 333 1.35 -30.50 -4.54
CA TYR A 333 2.36 -30.08 -3.57
C TYR A 333 1.72 -29.76 -2.23
N TYR A 334 2.29 -30.34 -1.18
CA TYR A 334 1.84 -30.19 0.20
C TYR A 334 2.99 -29.68 1.07
N TYR A 335 2.66 -28.94 2.13
CA TYR A 335 3.65 -28.39 3.04
C TYR A 335 3.88 -29.35 4.21
N ASP A 336 5.13 -29.69 4.46
CA ASP A 336 5.58 -30.61 5.50
C ASP A 336 5.98 -29.81 6.74
N ASP A 337 5.10 -29.73 7.72
CA ASP A 337 5.26 -28.97 8.98
C ASP A 337 5.67 -27.50 8.80
N TRP A 338 5.41 -26.90 7.63
CA TRP A 338 5.75 -25.50 7.35
C TRP A 338 4.56 -24.58 7.67
N PRO A 339 4.60 -23.84 8.80
CA PRO A 339 3.51 -22.96 9.19
C PRO A 339 3.36 -21.79 8.21
N GLU A 340 2.12 -21.43 7.95
CA GLU A 340 1.75 -20.35 7.04
C GLU A 340 1.93 -18.98 7.70
N GLY A 341 2.52 -18.02 6.98
CA GLY A 341 2.73 -16.65 7.46
C GLY A 341 3.73 -16.48 8.62
N HIS A 342 4.36 -17.56 9.08
CA HIS A 342 5.32 -17.51 10.19
C HIS A 342 6.77 -17.66 9.69
N PRO A 343 7.71 -16.80 10.18
CA PRO A 343 9.11 -16.91 9.83
C PRO A 343 9.74 -18.15 10.46
N VAL A 344 10.30 -19.02 9.63
CA VAL A 344 11.00 -20.24 10.04
C VAL A 344 12.37 -20.31 9.39
N ARG A 345 13.30 -21.09 9.97
CA ARG A 345 14.62 -21.32 9.35
C ARG A 345 14.57 -22.38 8.27
N THR A 346 13.67 -23.35 8.43
CA THR A 346 13.55 -24.50 7.55
C THR A 346 12.09 -24.75 7.27
N GLY A 347 11.78 -25.09 6.03
CA GLY A 347 10.46 -25.47 5.57
C GLY A 347 10.60 -26.49 4.45
N ALA A 348 9.60 -27.33 4.22
CA ALA A 348 9.67 -28.31 3.15
C ALA A 348 8.33 -28.45 2.43
N LEU A 349 8.42 -28.75 1.14
CA LEU A 349 7.31 -29.19 0.31
C LEU A 349 7.46 -30.67 -0.01
N THR A 350 6.35 -31.39 -0.09
CA THR A 350 6.28 -32.80 -0.46
C THR A 350 5.31 -33.01 -1.63
N CYS A 351 5.62 -33.98 -2.47
CA CYS A 351 4.80 -34.42 -3.60
C CYS A 351 5.01 -35.92 -3.80
N ASP A 352 3.94 -36.70 -3.96
CA ASP A 352 4.07 -38.17 -4.11
C ASP A 352 4.66 -38.55 -5.46
N LEU A 353 4.33 -37.80 -6.52
CA LEU A 353 4.73 -38.11 -7.89
C LEU A 353 5.00 -36.83 -8.69
N PHE A 354 6.27 -36.52 -8.90
CA PHE A 354 6.67 -35.39 -9.74
C PHE A 354 6.86 -35.84 -11.20
N ARG A 355 5.97 -35.37 -12.09
CA ARG A 355 5.92 -35.76 -13.50
C ARG A 355 7.25 -35.47 -14.23
N HIS A 356 7.59 -36.34 -15.17
CA HIS A 356 8.69 -36.09 -16.11
C HIS A 356 8.17 -35.39 -17.37
N GLN A 357 9.05 -34.66 -18.07
CA GLN A 357 8.71 -33.95 -19.31
C GLN A 357 7.58 -32.92 -19.15
N GLY A 358 7.28 -32.51 -17.92
CA GLY A 358 6.36 -31.42 -17.63
C GLY A 358 6.99 -30.04 -17.86
N GLU A 359 6.16 -29.02 -17.69
CA GLU A 359 6.61 -27.63 -17.56
C GLU A 359 7.37 -27.45 -16.24
N ALA A 360 8.08 -26.32 -16.12
CA ALA A 360 8.76 -25.99 -14.88
C ALA A 360 7.72 -25.58 -13.82
N GLU A 361 7.84 -26.15 -12.63
CA GLU A 361 7.01 -25.82 -11.48
C GLU A 361 7.73 -24.76 -10.65
N PHE A 362 7.04 -23.67 -10.32
CA PHE A 362 7.61 -22.52 -9.64
C PHE A 362 7.19 -22.50 -8.16
N PHE A 363 8.17 -22.28 -7.30
CA PHE A 363 7.97 -22.19 -5.85
C PHE A 363 8.47 -20.84 -5.36
N ASP A 364 7.55 -20.07 -4.78
CA ASP A 364 7.82 -18.75 -4.22
C ASP A 364 8.00 -18.88 -2.70
N VAL A 365 9.12 -18.36 -2.21
CA VAL A 365 9.45 -18.31 -0.79
C VAL A 365 9.75 -16.86 -0.42
N GLU A 366 8.98 -16.33 0.52
CA GLU A 366 9.18 -14.97 1.01
C GLU A 366 10.32 -14.94 2.04
N ILE A 367 11.16 -13.91 1.99
CA ILE A 367 12.30 -13.75 2.88
C ILE A 367 12.01 -12.66 3.89
N SER A 368 12.24 -12.98 5.17
CA SER A 368 12.13 -12.04 6.27
C SER A 368 13.50 -11.75 6.86
N PHE A 369 13.81 -10.47 7.03
CA PHE A 369 15.03 -9.99 7.68
C PHE A 369 14.72 -9.58 9.14
N PRO A 370 15.10 -10.40 10.13
CA PRO A 370 14.70 -10.21 11.53
C PRO A 370 15.48 -9.11 12.25
N GLU A 371 16.76 -8.94 11.91
CA GLU A 371 17.64 -7.95 12.51
C GLU A 371 17.55 -6.64 11.70
N GLU A 372 18.03 -5.54 12.26
CA GLU A 372 18.20 -4.26 11.54
C GLU A 372 19.63 -4.17 10.98
N GLY A 373 19.82 -3.42 9.88
CA GLY A 373 21.13 -3.23 9.25
C GLY A 373 21.39 -4.08 8.01
N ASP A 374 22.64 -4.06 7.56
CA ASP A 374 23.09 -4.84 6.40
C ASP A 374 23.11 -6.33 6.73
N ILE A 375 22.40 -7.12 5.94
CA ILE A 375 22.31 -8.57 6.15
C ILE A 375 22.62 -9.26 4.83
N THR A 376 23.47 -10.28 4.89
CA THR A 376 23.70 -11.19 3.77
C THR A 376 23.44 -12.62 4.21
N GLY A 377 22.72 -13.37 3.39
CA GLY A 377 22.50 -14.79 3.60
C GLY A 377 22.20 -15.51 2.29
N ALA A 378 21.68 -16.72 2.41
CA ALA A 378 21.27 -17.50 1.27
C ALA A 378 20.12 -18.44 1.62
N VAL A 379 19.34 -18.83 0.62
CA VAL A 379 18.36 -19.91 0.73
C VAL A 379 18.93 -21.11 -0.01
N LEU A 380 19.16 -22.18 0.73
CA LEU A 380 19.50 -23.49 0.18
C LEU A 380 18.20 -24.20 -0.16
N CYS A 381 18.00 -24.48 -1.45
CA CYS A 381 16.93 -25.35 -1.91
C CYS A 381 17.54 -26.69 -2.32
N ARG A 382 17.10 -27.77 -1.66
CA ARG A 382 17.55 -29.13 -1.93
C ARG A 382 16.36 -29.95 -2.38
N VAL A 383 16.55 -30.80 -3.37
CA VAL A 383 15.51 -31.70 -3.89
C VAL A 383 15.93 -33.13 -3.69
N GLU A 384 15.10 -33.86 -2.95
CA GLU A 384 15.25 -35.26 -2.59
C GLU A 384 14.08 -36.06 -3.16
N ALA A 385 14.32 -37.29 -3.60
CA ALA A 385 13.27 -38.23 -3.99
C ALA A 385 13.74 -39.66 -3.73
N GLU A 386 12.80 -40.59 -3.54
CA GLU A 386 13.12 -41.99 -3.21
C GLU A 386 13.90 -42.70 -4.32
N ASN A 387 13.62 -42.35 -5.58
CA ASN A 387 14.26 -42.92 -6.76
C ASN A 387 15.38 -42.03 -7.34
N LEU A 388 15.88 -41.06 -6.57
CA LEU A 388 16.98 -40.19 -6.97
C LEU A 388 18.24 -40.56 -6.18
N THR A 389 19.30 -41.01 -6.86
CA THR A 389 20.52 -41.51 -6.19
C THR A 389 21.28 -40.41 -5.45
N LYS A 390 21.24 -39.17 -5.96
CA LYS A 390 21.88 -38.02 -5.34
C LYS A 390 20.94 -36.81 -5.35
N PRO A 391 20.75 -36.14 -4.21
CA PRO A 391 19.95 -34.92 -4.18
C PRO A 391 20.60 -33.82 -5.02
N VAL A 392 19.74 -32.97 -5.58
CA VAL A 392 20.15 -31.79 -6.35
C VAL A 392 19.96 -30.56 -5.47
N GLU A 393 20.93 -29.66 -5.46
CA GLU A 393 20.96 -28.51 -4.56
C GLU A 393 21.24 -27.24 -5.35
N THR A 394 20.57 -26.15 -4.98
CA THR A 394 20.87 -24.79 -5.44
C THR A 394 20.94 -23.84 -4.26
N LEU A 395 21.82 -22.85 -4.35
CA LEU A 395 22.03 -21.84 -3.33
C LEU A 395 21.73 -20.46 -3.91
N ILE A 396 20.67 -19.83 -3.42
CA ILE A 396 20.23 -18.51 -3.89
C ILE A 396 20.68 -17.49 -2.86
N ARG A 397 21.54 -16.55 -3.27
CA ARG A 397 22.08 -15.54 -2.36
C ARG A 397 21.08 -14.41 -2.19
N VAL A 398 20.81 -14.05 -0.96
CA VAL A 398 19.87 -12.98 -0.61
C VAL A 398 20.57 -11.97 0.30
N GLY A 399 20.30 -10.69 0.13
CA GLY A 399 20.83 -9.68 1.02
C GLY A 399 19.98 -8.43 1.12
N ARG A 400 20.25 -7.65 2.16
CA ARG A 400 19.69 -6.33 2.38
C ARG A 400 20.83 -5.36 2.63
N THR A 401 20.80 -4.22 1.94
CA THR A 401 21.65 -3.06 2.25
C THR A 401 20.80 -1.93 2.81
N VAL A 402 21.29 -1.29 3.86
CA VAL A 402 20.65 -0.13 4.49
C VAL A 402 21.32 1.13 3.99
N GLU A 403 20.56 1.94 3.27
CA GLU A 403 21.00 3.26 2.80
C GLU A 403 20.45 4.33 3.70
N HIS A 404 21.34 5.17 4.21
CA HIS A 404 20.98 6.30 5.04
C HIS A 404 20.76 7.54 4.18
N PHE A 405 19.69 8.29 4.43
CA PHE A 405 19.43 9.55 3.73
C PHE A 405 19.15 10.69 4.71
N ALA A 406 19.69 11.87 4.38
CA ALA A 406 19.51 13.07 5.18
C ALA A 406 18.09 13.63 5.03
N VAL A 407 17.40 13.85 6.14
CA VAL A 407 16.03 14.42 6.18
C VAL A 407 16.04 15.95 6.12
N LEU A 408 17.21 16.58 5.96
CA LEU A 408 17.38 18.03 5.99
C LEU A 408 16.52 18.76 4.95
N ASN A 409 16.45 18.24 3.71
CA ASN A 409 15.65 18.85 2.65
C ASN A 409 14.16 18.84 3.00
N VAL A 410 13.67 17.72 3.54
CA VAL A 410 12.27 17.59 3.98
C VAL A 410 11.97 18.56 5.12
N ALA A 411 12.92 18.76 6.05
CA ALA A 411 12.77 19.73 7.13
C ALA A 411 12.70 21.17 6.61
N GLN A 412 13.50 21.51 5.59
CA GLN A 412 13.45 22.83 4.95
C GLN A 412 12.11 23.08 4.26
N ASP A 413 11.61 22.10 3.50
CA ASP A 413 10.31 22.20 2.83
C ASP A 413 9.16 22.40 3.83
N LEU A 414 9.23 21.73 5.00
CA LEU A 414 8.23 21.92 6.07
C LEU A 414 8.24 23.33 6.66
N ILE A 415 9.40 23.95 6.82
CA ILE A 415 9.50 25.34 7.33
C ILE A 415 8.97 26.32 6.30
N GLU A 416 9.28 26.12 5.02
CA GLU A 416 8.78 26.97 3.93
C GLU A 416 7.25 26.86 3.79
N ALA A 417 6.67 25.70 4.10
CA ALA A 417 5.22 25.50 4.11
C ALA A 417 4.49 26.20 5.27
N VAL A 418 5.17 26.52 6.38
CA VAL A 418 4.60 27.32 7.49
C VAL A 418 4.76 28.82 7.23
N GLY A 419 5.81 29.20 6.49
CA GLY A 419 6.10 30.60 6.14
C GLY A 419 5.19 31.21 5.06
N ASN A 420 4.54 30.39 4.24
CA ASN A 420 3.53 30.80 3.24
C ASN A 420 2.11 30.66 3.80
#